data_AF-A0A495SX35-F1
#
_entry.id   AF-A0A495SX35-F1
#
_cell.length_a   1.000
_cell.length_b   1.000
_cell.length_c   1.000
_cell.angle_alpha   90.00
_cell.angle_beta   90.00
_cell.angle_gamma   90.00
#
_symmetry.space_group_name_H-M   'P 1'
#
loop_
_entity.id
_entity.type
_entity.pdbx_description
1 polymer ?
#
loop_
_entity_poly.entity_id
_entity_poly.type
_entity_poly.pdbx_seq_one_letter_code
_entity_poly.pdbx_strand_id
1 'polypeptide(L)'
;MSKRNNTTPEASDDDFDPTRPEGHDGKGGDNAIERDLPLAFAHVPSNTEISQKVTEFFGGDEIPDALRASIAEEAEEVAHSTRKILLEHMRIGGAFYHIRTRVEGHYVSAYGDTTPVRRKAAERVYDFIEDTFRKKRDSVRLYIRCYERFSTNSGAVEMLSISDMQLLVNKSDEVVEMVIDARRDDPNLSKRDIKKIIDEYEDRLAEKDSALSTVMSQLHETYGQLSDAKSDNERLAAEADRLNQDVKDDREKLKRTLVDLAEAERATSGLQNTISKLEREAEARSRELKEAHERVTIKEVQVEVTPEHLRNLEAAAQSRFDELSRVTAECDEAKKRLEELQALRKKQEAEIEQKVAVEKRVAGLVETFGSFIQEFHSVQLLVTADGSLGRFKGLLTGLADLTGKFHGELQAAVRAA
;
A
#
# COMPACT_ATOMS: atom_id res chain seq x y z
N MET A 1 83.61 28.60 -1.42
CA MET A 1 83.35 28.95 -2.83
C MET A 1 83.71 27.77 -3.72
N SER A 2 82.97 27.62 -4.82
CA SER A 2 83.15 26.70 -5.97
C SER A 2 82.55 25.30 -5.89
N LYS A 3 81.45 25.16 -6.64
CA LYS A 3 80.78 23.94 -7.10
C LYS A 3 81.70 23.09 -7.98
N ARG A 4 81.55 21.76 -7.91
CA ARG A 4 81.76 20.84 -9.05
C ARG A 4 80.74 19.69 -9.00
N ASN A 5 80.01 19.55 -10.10
CA ASN A 5 79.29 18.34 -10.51
C ASN A 5 80.29 17.29 -11.01
N ASN A 6 80.12 16.03 -10.64
CA ASN A 6 79.75 14.91 -11.53
C ASN A 6 79.85 13.56 -10.80
N THR A 7 78.78 12.76 -10.96
CA THR A 7 78.68 11.27 -11.18
C THR A 7 79.79 10.37 -10.58
N THR A 8 79.50 9.28 -9.85
CA THR A 8 78.84 7.99 -10.24
C THR A 8 78.72 7.08 -8.98
N PRO A 9 78.41 5.77 -9.09
CA PRO A 9 77.12 5.07 -9.06
C PRO A 9 76.76 4.46 -7.68
N GLU A 10 75.47 4.26 -7.38
CA GLU A 10 75.07 3.28 -6.36
C GLU A 10 74.01 2.34 -6.92
N ALA A 11 74.40 1.08 -7.03
CA ALA A 11 73.50 -0.05 -7.08
C ALA A 11 72.90 -0.21 -5.68
N SER A 12 71.58 -0.37 -5.61
CA SER A 12 70.92 -0.98 -4.46
C SER A 12 69.86 -1.93 -4.97
N ASP A 13 70.01 -3.18 -4.54
CA ASP A 13 69.08 -4.29 -4.62
C ASP A 13 67.63 -3.84 -4.47
N ASP A 14 66.79 -4.19 -5.44
CA ASP A 14 65.37 -4.43 -5.18
C ASP A 14 65.17 -5.94 -5.22
N ASP A 15 65.16 -6.48 -4.01
CA ASP A 15 64.83 -7.84 -3.63
C ASP A 15 63.60 -8.37 -4.41
N PHE A 16 63.77 -9.56 -4.98
CA PHE A 16 62.67 -10.37 -5.46
C PHE A 16 61.82 -10.79 -4.27
N ASP A 17 60.63 -10.20 -4.11
CA ASP A 17 59.62 -10.58 -3.12
C ASP A 17 58.67 -11.64 -3.71
N PRO A 18 58.83 -12.94 -3.39
CA PRO A 18 58.00 -14.03 -3.91
C PRO A 18 56.59 -14.06 -3.31
N THR A 19 56.23 -13.11 -2.44
CA THR A 19 54.87 -12.94 -1.93
C THR A 19 54.10 -11.82 -2.63
N ARG A 20 54.74 -11.09 -3.55
CA ARG A 20 54.09 -10.10 -4.41
C ARG A 20 53.35 -10.84 -5.53
N PRO A 21 52.01 -10.75 -5.64
CA PRO A 21 51.29 -11.40 -6.72
C PRO A 21 51.73 -10.78 -8.05
N GLU A 22 52.35 -11.58 -8.90
CA GLU A 22 52.65 -11.19 -10.27
C GLU A 22 51.34 -10.85 -10.99
N GLY A 23 51.33 -9.67 -11.61
CA GLY A 23 50.26 -9.06 -12.39
C GLY A 23 49.15 -9.98 -12.87
N HIS A 24 48.09 -10.06 -12.07
CA HIS A 24 46.77 -10.41 -12.55
C HIS A 24 45.86 -9.21 -12.29
N ASP A 25 45.94 -8.21 -13.16
CA ASP A 25 44.88 -7.21 -13.32
C ASP A 25 43.70 -7.85 -14.07
N GLY A 26 43.18 -8.93 -13.49
CA GLY A 26 41.86 -9.45 -13.74
C GLY A 26 40.85 -8.60 -12.98
N LYS A 27 40.74 -7.33 -13.33
CA LYS A 27 39.54 -6.55 -13.06
C LYS A 27 38.82 -6.34 -14.38
N GLY A 28 37.86 -7.23 -14.64
CA GLY A 28 36.71 -6.91 -15.48
C GLY A 28 35.97 -5.75 -14.84
N GLY A 29 36.41 -4.54 -15.13
CA GLY A 29 35.71 -3.29 -14.88
C GLY A 29 35.47 -2.66 -16.23
N ASP A 30 34.21 -2.55 -16.61
CA ASP A 30 33.72 -2.08 -17.91
C ASP A 30 33.86 -0.55 -18.07
N ASN A 31 34.92 0.03 -17.49
CA ASN A 31 35.14 1.47 -17.42
C ASN A 31 36.41 1.87 -18.19
N ALA A 32 36.19 2.77 -19.15
CA ALA A 32 37.17 3.55 -19.89
C ALA A 32 38.05 2.80 -20.90
N ILE A 33 37.47 2.45 -22.04
CA ILE A 33 38.23 2.48 -23.30
C ILE A 33 38.36 3.96 -23.67
N GLU A 34 39.33 4.68 -23.10
CA GLU A 34 39.81 5.95 -23.64
C GLU A 34 41.03 5.67 -24.52
N ARG A 35 40.78 5.27 -25.77
CA ARG A 35 41.81 5.23 -26.80
C ARG A 35 41.22 5.80 -28.09
N ASP A 36 41.75 6.95 -28.49
CA ASP A 36 41.32 7.65 -29.69
C ASP A 36 41.56 6.78 -30.93
N LEU A 37 40.46 6.38 -31.55
CA LEU A 37 40.46 6.12 -32.98
C LEU A 37 40.76 7.46 -33.68
N PRO A 38 41.56 7.48 -34.77
CA PRO A 38 41.85 8.72 -35.47
C PRO A 38 40.53 9.40 -35.85
N LEU A 39 40.35 10.66 -35.44
CA LEU A 39 39.12 11.42 -35.65
C LEU A 39 38.75 11.39 -37.14
N ALA A 40 37.74 10.61 -37.49
CA ALA A 40 36.85 11.03 -38.57
C ALA A 40 36.14 12.29 -38.06
N PHE A 41 36.09 13.32 -38.90
CA PHE A 41 35.54 14.65 -38.65
C PHE A 41 34.40 14.66 -37.60
N ALA A 42 34.51 15.56 -36.63
CA ALA A 42 33.58 15.64 -35.49
C ALA A 42 32.15 16.04 -35.88
N HIS A 43 31.98 16.68 -37.04
CA HIS A 43 30.71 17.13 -37.61
C HIS A 43 30.76 16.98 -39.13
N VAL A 44 29.61 16.66 -39.74
CA VAL A 44 29.42 16.63 -41.19
C VAL A 44 28.42 17.73 -41.56
N PRO A 45 28.87 18.84 -42.16
CA PRO A 45 27.99 19.98 -42.40
C PRO A 45 26.92 19.68 -43.45
N SER A 46 25.76 20.32 -43.30
CA SER A 46 24.67 20.27 -44.28
C SER A 46 24.90 21.22 -45.46
N ASN A 47 24.27 21.00 -46.61
CA ASN A 47 24.37 21.90 -47.77
C ASN A 47 23.98 23.35 -47.42
N THR A 48 22.98 23.51 -46.55
CA THR A 48 22.55 24.81 -46.03
C THR A 48 23.62 25.48 -45.16
N GLU A 49 24.29 24.72 -44.30
CA GLU A 49 25.37 25.21 -43.46
C GLU A 49 26.60 25.59 -44.29
N ILE A 50 26.96 24.76 -45.28
CA ILE A 50 28.02 25.04 -46.24
C ILE A 50 27.73 26.35 -46.98
N SER A 51 26.51 26.50 -47.53
CA SER A 51 26.11 27.71 -48.26
C SER A 51 26.15 28.98 -47.39
N GLN A 52 25.70 28.87 -46.13
CA GLN A 52 25.77 29.97 -45.16
C GLN A 52 27.22 30.34 -44.85
N LYS A 53 28.08 29.36 -44.58
CA LYS A 53 29.49 29.59 -44.26
C LYS A 53 30.27 30.13 -45.45
N VAL A 54 29.99 29.66 -46.67
CA VAL A 54 30.59 30.23 -47.90
C VAL A 54 30.19 31.70 -48.05
N THR A 55 28.94 32.05 -47.77
CA THR A 55 28.49 33.44 -47.81
C THR A 55 29.11 34.27 -46.69
N GLU A 56 29.25 33.72 -45.48
CA GLU A 56 29.85 34.40 -44.33
C GLU A 56 31.33 34.72 -44.56
N PHE A 57 32.11 33.77 -45.06
CA PHE A 57 33.56 33.92 -45.26
C PHE A 57 33.93 34.58 -46.59
N PHE A 58 33.11 34.41 -47.64
CA PHE A 58 33.43 34.83 -49.00
C PHE A 58 32.40 35.76 -49.65
N GLY A 59 31.38 36.21 -48.91
CA GLY A 59 30.24 37.02 -49.41
C GLY A 59 30.52 38.47 -49.79
N GLY A 60 31.79 38.92 -49.73
CA GLY A 60 32.18 40.26 -50.18
C GLY A 60 32.31 40.40 -51.69
N ASP A 61 32.61 41.61 -52.17
CA ASP A 61 32.79 41.91 -53.60
C ASP A 61 34.10 41.37 -54.20
N GLU A 62 35.02 40.90 -53.34
CA GLU A 62 36.34 40.40 -53.75
C GLU A 62 36.28 39.02 -54.43
N ILE A 63 35.27 38.21 -54.12
CA ILE A 63 35.13 36.84 -54.66
C ILE A 63 33.84 36.74 -55.49
N PRO A 64 33.93 36.42 -56.80
CA PRO A 64 32.77 36.27 -57.66
C PRO A 64 31.81 35.14 -57.22
N ASP A 65 30.52 35.31 -57.48
CA ASP A 65 29.48 34.32 -57.18
C ASP A 65 29.77 32.94 -57.77
N ALA A 66 30.31 32.88 -58.99
CA ALA A 66 30.67 31.63 -59.64
C ALA A 66 31.76 30.87 -58.88
N LEU A 67 32.73 31.59 -58.29
CA LEU A 67 33.79 30.97 -57.49
C LEU A 67 33.26 30.55 -56.11
N ARG A 68 32.36 31.33 -55.49
CA ARG A 68 31.66 30.93 -54.27
C ARG A 68 30.86 29.64 -54.47
N ALA A 69 30.14 29.52 -55.58
CA ALA A 69 29.38 28.31 -55.92
C ALA A 69 30.30 27.09 -56.09
N SER A 70 31.44 27.25 -56.77
CA SER A 70 32.45 26.20 -56.92
C SER A 70 33.04 25.76 -55.58
N ILE A 71 33.32 26.70 -54.66
CA ILE A 71 33.81 26.39 -53.32
C ILE A 71 32.74 25.63 -52.50
N ALA A 72 31.47 26.02 -52.64
CA ALA A 72 30.37 25.31 -51.99
C ALA A 72 30.25 23.87 -52.51
N GLU A 73 30.35 23.65 -53.82
CA GLU A 73 30.33 22.33 -54.44
C GLU A 73 31.50 21.45 -53.95
N GLU A 74 32.72 21.98 -53.91
CA GLU A 74 33.88 21.26 -53.36
C GLU A 74 33.70 20.92 -51.86
N ALA A 75 33.13 21.84 -51.08
CA ALA A 75 32.83 21.60 -49.67
C ALA A 75 31.74 20.54 -49.46
N GLU A 76 30.74 20.49 -50.35
CA GLU A 76 29.72 19.42 -50.37
C GLU A 76 30.35 18.05 -50.67
N GLU A 77 31.30 17.97 -51.60
CA GLU A 77 32.03 16.73 -51.88
C GLU A 77 32.84 16.23 -50.67
N VAL A 78 33.46 17.16 -49.91
CA VAL A 78 34.17 16.83 -48.67
C VAL A 78 33.21 16.31 -47.61
N ALA A 79 32.05 16.95 -47.42
CA ALA A 79 31.02 16.49 -46.49
C ALA A 79 30.47 15.10 -46.89
N HIS A 80 30.22 14.88 -48.17
CA HIS A 80 29.77 13.58 -48.69
C HIS A 80 30.81 12.48 -48.45
N SER A 81 32.09 12.76 -48.76
CA SER A 81 33.19 11.83 -48.50
C SER A 81 33.33 11.49 -47.03
N THR A 82 33.11 12.46 -46.15
CA THR A 82 33.13 12.26 -44.69
C THR A 82 32.01 11.34 -44.22
N ARG A 83 30.78 11.55 -44.68
CA ARG A 83 29.65 10.65 -44.37
C ARG A 83 29.92 9.22 -44.85
N LYS A 84 30.53 9.07 -46.01
CA LYS A 84 30.95 7.77 -46.55
C LYS A 84 31.99 7.09 -45.65
N ILE A 85 32.97 7.83 -45.11
CA ILE A 85 33.97 7.29 -44.17
C ILE A 85 33.29 6.74 -42.89
N LEU A 86 32.31 7.46 -42.34
CA LEU A 86 31.55 6.99 -41.16
C LEU A 86 30.77 5.71 -41.45
N LEU A 87 30.10 5.62 -42.61
CA LEU A 87 29.41 4.39 -43.04
C LEU A 87 30.39 3.22 -43.23
N GLU A 88 31.59 3.50 -43.76
CA GLU A 88 32.63 2.50 -43.92
C GLU A 88 33.14 1.99 -42.55
N HIS A 89 33.13 2.80 -41.49
CA HIS A 89 33.41 2.31 -40.13
C HIS A 89 32.39 1.27 -39.66
N MET A 90 31.10 1.48 -39.91
CA MET A 90 30.06 0.48 -39.61
C MET A 90 30.23 -0.78 -40.46
N ARG A 91 30.59 -0.62 -41.74
CA ARG A 91 30.86 -1.74 -42.63
C ARG A 91 32.07 -2.58 -42.18
N ILE A 92 33.14 -1.93 -41.73
CA ILE A 92 34.32 -2.59 -41.14
C ILE A 92 33.91 -3.38 -39.89
N GLY A 93 33.13 -2.76 -38.99
CA GLY A 93 32.58 -3.44 -37.82
C GLY A 93 31.75 -4.67 -38.17
N GLY A 94 30.87 -4.56 -39.17
CA GLY A 94 30.10 -5.69 -39.70
C GLY A 94 30.96 -6.80 -40.28
N ALA A 95 32.02 -6.46 -41.02
CA ALA A 95 32.96 -7.44 -41.54
C ALA A 95 33.68 -8.19 -40.41
N PHE A 96 34.17 -7.49 -39.38
CA PHE A 96 34.78 -8.12 -38.21
C PHE A 96 33.79 -9.01 -37.46
N TYR A 97 32.55 -8.55 -37.27
CA TYR A 97 31.48 -9.33 -36.66
C TYR A 97 31.21 -10.62 -37.44
N HIS A 98 31.06 -10.54 -38.76
CA HIS A 98 30.81 -11.72 -39.59
C HIS A 98 31.98 -12.70 -39.61
N ILE A 99 33.23 -12.23 -39.63
CA ILE A 99 34.42 -13.10 -39.49
C ILE A 99 34.34 -13.85 -38.17
N ARG A 100 34.08 -13.13 -37.07
CA ARG A 100 33.96 -13.72 -35.73
C ARG A 100 32.86 -14.77 -35.68
N THR A 101 31.65 -14.44 -36.10
CA THR A 101 30.49 -15.36 -36.07
C THR A 101 30.71 -16.61 -36.93
N ARG A 102 31.38 -16.49 -38.08
CA ARG A 102 31.71 -17.64 -38.93
C ARG A 102 32.70 -18.59 -38.25
N VAL A 103 33.75 -18.06 -37.62
CA VAL A 103 34.74 -18.88 -36.91
C VAL A 103 34.15 -19.48 -35.65
N GLU A 104 33.40 -18.71 -34.86
CA GLU A 104 32.67 -19.22 -33.69
C GLU A 104 31.70 -20.33 -34.07
N GLY A 105 30.92 -20.15 -35.15
CA GLY A 105 29.98 -21.17 -35.65
C GLY A 105 30.68 -22.48 -36.06
N HIS A 106 31.84 -22.39 -36.73
CA HIS A 106 32.64 -23.57 -37.05
C HIS A 106 33.13 -24.29 -35.78
N TYR A 107 33.66 -23.54 -34.80
CA TYR A 107 34.17 -24.11 -33.55
C TYR A 107 33.06 -24.78 -32.74
N VAL A 108 31.90 -24.14 -32.62
CA VAL A 108 30.72 -24.69 -31.96
C VAL A 108 30.27 -25.98 -32.64
N SER A 109 30.23 -26.00 -33.98
CA SER A 109 29.84 -27.20 -34.74
C SER A 109 30.86 -28.34 -34.64
N ALA A 110 32.16 -28.04 -34.53
CA ALA A 110 33.22 -29.05 -34.54
C ALA A 110 33.59 -29.58 -33.15
N TYR A 111 33.48 -28.74 -32.12
CA TYR A 111 33.97 -29.04 -30.77
C TYR A 111 32.90 -28.92 -29.67
N GLY A 112 31.65 -28.65 -30.06
CA GLY A 112 30.51 -28.51 -29.15
C GLY A 112 30.30 -27.08 -28.64
N ASP A 113 29.05 -26.76 -28.31
CA ASP A 113 28.67 -25.43 -27.84
C ASP A 113 28.99 -25.25 -26.35
N THR A 114 30.20 -24.76 -26.07
CA THR A 114 30.62 -24.45 -24.70
C THR A 114 31.31 -23.09 -24.65
N THR A 115 31.21 -22.41 -23.51
CA THR A 115 31.86 -21.10 -23.28
C THR A 115 33.38 -21.13 -23.55
N PRO A 116 34.15 -22.16 -23.14
CA PRO A 116 35.57 -22.24 -23.47
C PRO A 116 35.84 -22.34 -24.98
N VAL A 117 35.01 -23.09 -25.72
CA VAL A 117 35.14 -23.25 -27.18
C VAL A 117 34.88 -21.93 -27.90
N ARG A 118 33.80 -21.22 -27.53
CA ARG A 118 33.49 -19.89 -28.09
C ARG A 118 34.59 -18.87 -27.80
N ARG A 119 35.12 -18.85 -26.57
CA ARG A 119 36.23 -17.96 -26.18
C ARG A 119 37.49 -18.22 -27.00
N LYS A 120 37.87 -19.50 -27.15
CA LYS A 120 39.02 -19.90 -27.96
C LYS A 120 38.85 -19.49 -29.42
N ALA A 121 37.65 -19.62 -29.98
CA ALA A 121 37.34 -19.17 -31.33
C ALA A 121 37.48 -17.64 -31.46
N ALA A 122 36.92 -16.88 -30.51
CA ALA A 122 37.02 -15.43 -30.48
C ALA A 122 38.47 -14.95 -30.36
N GLU A 123 39.28 -15.56 -29.49
CA GLU A 123 40.72 -15.25 -29.35
C GLU A 123 41.46 -15.40 -30.67
N ARG A 124 41.26 -16.52 -31.39
CA ARG A 124 41.87 -16.73 -32.71
C ARG A 124 41.47 -15.69 -33.74
N VAL A 125 40.22 -15.22 -33.71
CA VAL A 125 39.74 -14.16 -34.59
C VAL A 125 40.42 -12.83 -34.26
N TYR A 126 40.53 -12.50 -32.97
CA TYR A 126 41.20 -11.27 -32.55
C TYR A 126 42.69 -11.29 -32.90
N ASP A 127 43.38 -12.41 -32.68
CA ASP A 127 44.79 -12.61 -33.10
C ASP A 127 44.94 -12.36 -34.61
N PHE A 128 44.09 -13.01 -35.41
CA PHE A 128 44.12 -12.89 -36.86
C PHE A 128 43.90 -11.45 -37.33
N ILE A 129 42.90 -10.75 -36.78
CA ILE A 129 42.59 -9.37 -37.18
C ILE A 129 43.71 -8.43 -36.74
N GLU A 130 44.26 -8.64 -35.54
CA GLU A 130 45.35 -7.83 -35.01
C GLU A 130 46.62 -7.95 -35.87
N ASP A 131 47.03 -9.16 -36.20
CA ASP A 131 48.22 -9.40 -37.02
C ASP A 131 48.02 -8.93 -38.48
N THR A 132 46.85 -9.18 -39.05
CA THR A 132 46.57 -8.88 -40.48
C THR A 132 46.38 -7.38 -40.72
N PHE A 133 45.58 -6.72 -39.89
CA PHE A 133 45.19 -5.32 -40.09
C PHE A 133 45.96 -4.35 -39.20
N ARG A 134 46.87 -4.85 -38.35
CA ARG A 134 47.65 -4.05 -37.39
C ARG A 134 46.75 -3.19 -36.49
N LYS A 135 45.59 -3.73 -36.11
CA LYS A 135 44.60 -3.08 -35.24
C LYS A 135 44.57 -3.80 -33.89
N LYS A 136 44.75 -3.03 -32.82
CA LYS A 136 44.67 -3.58 -31.44
C LYS A 136 43.33 -4.26 -31.21
N ARG A 137 43.34 -5.37 -30.47
CA ARG A 137 42.11 -6.14 -30.16
C ARG A 137 40.97 -5.30 -29.60
N ASP A 138 41.28 -4.34 -28.73
CA ASP A 138 40.26 -3.47 -28.13
C ASP A 138 39.54 -2.61 -29.16
N SER A 139 40.25 -2.11 -30.17
CA SER A 139 39.65 -1.37 -31.27
C SER A 139 38.74 -2.28 -32.10
N VAL A 140 39.18 -3.52 -32.37
CA VAL A 140 38.37 -4.52 -33.09
C VAL A 140 37.10 -4.84 -32.33
N ARG A 141 37.19 -5.05 -31.01
CA ARG A 141 36.05 -5.25 -30.11
C ARG A 141 35.08 -4.08 -30.17
N LEU A 142 35.59 -2.85 -30.11
CA LEU A 142 34.76 -1.66 -30.19
C LEU A 142 34.00 -1.58 -31.52
N TYR A 143 34.67 -1.79 -32.66
CA TYR A 143 34.00 -1.81 -33.97
C TYR A 143 32.90 -2.86 -34.05
N ILE A 144 33.16 -4.07 -33.53
CA ILE A 144 32.15 -5.13 -33.46
C ILE A 144 30.96 -4.69 -32.61
N ARG A 145 31.20 -4.18 -31.39
CA ARG A 145 30.13 -3.75 -30.48
C ARG A 145 29.31 -2.59 -31.04
N CYS A 146 29.95 -1.57 -31.64
CA CYS A 146 29.24 -0.46 -32.27
C CYS A 146 28.36 -0.97 -33.42
N TYR A 147 28.85 -1.90 -34.25
CA TYR A 147 28.04 -2.51 -35.29
C TYR A 147 26.86 -3.30 -34.71
N GLU A 148 27.11 -4.18 -33.73
CA GLU A 148 26.04 -4.94 -33.06
C GLU A 148 24.97 -4.03 -32.46
N ARG A 149 25.36 -2.88 -31.89
CA ARG A 149 24.48 -1.95 -31.21
C ARG A 149 23.71 -1.02 -32.15
N PHE A 150 24.37 -0.44 -33.14
CA PHE A 150 23.82 0.67 -33.93
C PHE A 150 23.46 0.32 -35.37
N SER A 151 23.83 -0.86 -35.88
CA SER A 151 23.61 -1.22 -37.30
C SER A 151 22.14 -1.15 -37.76
N THR A 152 21.19 -1.33 -36.85
CA THR A 152 19.74 -1.24 -37.13
C THR A 152 19.14 0.13 -36.86
N ASN A 153 19.91 1.07 -36.27
CA ASN A 153 19.45 2.42 -35.97
C ASN A 153 20.05 3.40 -37.00
N SER A 154 19.29 3.69 -38.06
CA SER A 154 19.73 4.58 -39.14
C SER A 154 20.06 5.99 -38.64
N GLY A 155 19.32 6.50 -37.64
CA GLY A 155 19.57 7.80 -37.04
C GLY A 155 20.91 7.85 -36.31
N ALA A 156 21.24 6.81 -35.55
CA ALA A 156 22.53 6.69 -34.89
C ALA A 156 23.68 6.65 -35.90
N VAL A 157 23.54 5.88 -36.98
CA VAL A 157 24.59 5.73 -38.01
C VAL A 157 24.82 7.01 -38.80
N GLU A 158 23.79 7.83 -38.99
CA GLU A 158 23.89 9.09 -39.72
C GLU A 158 24.41 10.24 -38.85
N MET A 159 23.98 10.32 -37.58
CA MET A 159 24.18 11.49 -36.72
C MET A 159 25.32 11.34 -35.71
N LEU A 160 25.72 10.11 -35.36
CA LEU A 160 26.72 9.89 -34.33
C LEU A 160 28.09 9.61 -34.94
N SER A 161 29.12 10.24 -34.37
CA SER A 161 30.49 9.84 -34.66
C SER A 161 30.81 8.49 -34.01
N ILE A 162 31.87 7.82 -34.47
CA ILE A 162 32.33 6.56 -33.85
C ILE A 162 32.68 6.74 -32.35
N SER A 163 33.15 7.94 -31.99
CA SER A 163 33.47 8.33 -30.62
C SER A 163 32.24 8.49 -29.75
N ASP A 164 31.13 8.99 -30.31
CA ASP A 164 29.85 9.10 -29.61
C ASP A 164 29.22 7.72 -29.43
N MET A 165 29.23 6.91 -30.49
CA MET A 165 28.81 5.51 -30.43
C MET A 165 29.56 4.75 -29.34
N GLN A 166 30.87 4.96 -29.21
CA GLN A 166 31.69 4.35 -28.16
C GLN A 166 31.22 4.68 -26.74
N LEU A 167 30.79 5.91 -26.49
CA LEU A 167 30.23 6.30 -25.18
C LEU A 167 28.88 5.62 -24.91
N LEU A 168 28.14 5.33 -25.99
CA LEU A 168 26.76 4.87 -25.96
C LEU A 168 26.59 3.34 -26.06
N VAL A 169 27.64 2.59 -26.43
CA VAL A 169 27.56 1.13 -26.64
C VAL A 169 26.87 0.40 -25.48
N ASN A 170 27.19 0.79 -24.25
CA ASN A 170 26.69 0.15 -23.03
C ASN A 170 25.53 0.91 -22.37
N LYS A 171 24.96 1.92 -23.04
CA LYS A 171 23.89 2.76 -22.50
C LYS A 171 22.51 2.29 -22.98
N SER A 172 21.45 2.64 -22.25
CA SER A 172 20.07 2.30 -22.62
C SER A 172 19.65 2.94 -23.94
N ASP A 173 18.63 2.37 -24.60
CA ASP A 173 18.08 2.93 -25.85
C ASP A 173 17.59 4.38 -25.66
N GLU A 174 16.99 4.68 -24.51
CA GLU A 174 16.52 6.03 -24.16
C GLU A 174 17.67 7.06 -24.12
N VAL A 175 18.83 6.68 -23.55
CA VAL A 175 20.01 7.55 -23.52
C VAL A 175 20.58 7.73 -24.93
N VAL A 176 20.55 6.69 -25.76
CA VAL A 176 20.99 6.77 -27.16
C VAL A 176 20.10 7.74 -27.95
N GLU A 177 18.79 7.61 -27.85
CA GLU A 177 17.84 8.50 -28.54
C GLU A 177 18.00 9.94 -28.09
N MET A 178 18.15 10.16 -26.79
CA MET A 178 18.36 11.51 -26.24
C MET A 178 19.66 12.16 -26.75
N VAL A 179 20.75 11.39 -26.88
CA VAL A 179 21.99 11.92 -27.48
C VAL A 179 21.86 12.16 -28.98
N ILE A 180 21.10 11.34 -29.71
CA ILE A 180 20.79 11.58 -31.13
C ILE A 180 19.98 12.87 -31.29
N ASP A 181 18.98 13.10 -30.45
CA ASP A 181 18.19 14.33 -30.45
C ASP A 181 19.04 15.54 -30.11
N ALA A 182 19.90 15.46 -29.08
CA ALA A 182 20.83 16.53 -28.73
C ALA A 182 21.80 16.87 -29.87
N ARG A 183 22.31 15.85 -30.58
CA ARG A 183 23.17 16.01 -31.77
C ARG A 183 22.43 16.60 -32.96
N ARG A 184 21.15 16.29 -33.11
CA ARG A 184 20.30 16.86 -34.17
C ARG A 184 20.07 18.35 -33.92
N ASP A 185 19.88 18.75 -32.66
CA ASP A 185 19.61 20.12 -32.28
C ASP A 185 20.90 20.97 -32.23
N ASP A 186 22.02 20.40 -31.77
CA ASP A 186 23.35 20.99 -31.83
C ASP A 186 24.38 20.01 -32.42
N PRO A 187 24.69 20.13 -33.72
CA PRO A 187 25.68 19.27 -34.37
C PRO A 187 27.11 19.46 -33.85
N ASN A 188 27.42 20.58 -33.19
CA ASN A 188 28.77 20.93 -32.75
C ASN A 188 29.11 20.44 -31.33
N LEU A 189 28.23 19.66 -30.70
CA LEU A 189 28.47 19.12 -29.36
C LEU A 189 29.84 18.44 -29.26
N SER A 190 30.62 18.79 -28.25
CA SER A 190 31.86 18.07 -28.03
C SER A 190 31.56 16.71 -27.38
N LYS A 191 32.51 15.77 -27.50
CA LYS A 191 32.46 14.49 -26.76
C LYS A 191 32.25 14.71 -25.24
N ARG A 192 32.79 15.81 -24.70
CA ARG A 192 32.65 16.18 -23.29
C ARG A 192 31.21 16.59 -22.95
N ASP A 193 30.55 17.29 -23.86
CA ASP A 193 29.17 17.74 -23.67
C ASP A 193 28.20 16.56 -23.73
N ILE A 194 28.41 15.64 -24.68
CA ILE A 194 27.65 14.38 -24.74
C ILE A 194 27.82 13.57 -23.46
N LYS A 195 29.05 13.47 -22.92
CA LYS A 195 29.28 12.77 -21.66
C LYS A 195 28.49 13.41 -20.51
N LYS A 196 28.50 14.74 -20.39
CA LYS A 196 27.71 15.44 -19.36
C LYS A 196 26.22 15.17 -19.51
N ILE A 197 25.72 15.22 -20.74
CA ILE A 197 24.31 14.94 -21.06
C ILE A 197 23.92 13.53 -20.60
N ILE A 198 24.78 12.53 -20.86
CA ILE A 198 24.58 11.15 -20.38
C ILE A 198 24.57 11.09 -18.85
N ASP A 199 25.58 11.67 -18.20
CA ASP A 199 25.73 11.62 -16.74
C ASP A 199 24.52 12.30 -16.05
N GLU A 200 24.08 13.48 -16.52
CA GLU A 200 22.92 14.20 -15.99
C GLU A 200 21.61 13.40 -16.15
N TYR A 201 21.46 12.67 -17.25
CA TYR A 201 20.28 11.85 -17.48
C TYR A 201 20.26 10.63 -16.56
N GLU A 202 21.40 9.96 -16.38
CA GLU A 202 21.52 8.81 -15.48
C GLU A 202 21.29 9.20 -14.01
N ASP A 203 21.80 10.35 -13.58
CA ASP A 203 21.55 10.89 -12.24
C ASP A 203 20.06 11.15 -12.03
N ARG A 204 19.39 11.75 -13.02
CA ARG A 204 17.93 11.98 -12.96
C ARG A 204 17.14 10.67 -12.94
N LEU A 205 17.56 9.68 -13.71
CA LEU A 205 16.91 8.37 -13.73
C LEU A 205 17.05 7.67 -12.37
N ALA A 206 18.23 7.69 -11.78
CA ALA A 206 18.49 7.14 -10.45
C ALA A 206 17.65 7.83 -9.36
N GLU A 207 17.52 9.16 -9.43
CA GLU A 207 16.65 9.92 -8.51
C GLU A 207 15.18 9.49 -8.65
N LYS A 208 14.70 9.32 -9.89
CA LYS A 208 13.33 8.88 -10.17
C LYS A 208 13.05 7.46 -9.68
N ASP A 209 13.98 6.54 -9.88
CA ASP A 209 13.86 5.16 -9.41
C ASP A 209 13.83 5.10 -7.87
N SER A 210 14.68 5.88 -7.20
CA SER A 210 14.67 6.00 -5.73
C SER A 210 13.33 6.56 -5.22
N ALA A 211 12.79 7.58 -5.89
CA ALA A 211 11.49 8.15 -5.56
C ALA A 211 10.36 7.12 -5.77
N LEU A 212 10.36 6.41 -6.90
CA LEU A 212 9.38 5.35 -7.19
C LEU A 212 9.42 4.23 -6.16
N SER A 213 10.62 3.76 -5.78
CA SER A 213 10.77 2.73 -4.75
C SER A 213 10.21 3.19 -3.39
N THR A 214 10.40 4.47 -3.04
CA THR A 214 9.87 5.04 -1.81
C THR A 214 8.34 5.09 -1.83
N VAL A 215 7.76 5.59 -2.93
CA VAL A 215 6.30 5.67 -3.11
C VAL A 215 5.68 4.27 -3.12
N MET A 216 6.31 3.30 -3.79
CA MET A 216 5.82 1.92 -3.83
C MET A 216 5.82 1.26 -2.44
N SER A 217 6.85 1.54 -1.64
CA SER A 217 6.91 1.06 -0.24
C SER A 217 5.79 1.67 0.61
N GLN A 218 5.55 2.97 0.49
CA GLN A 218 4.46 3.66 1.18
C GLN A 218 3.08 3.18 0.73
N LEU A 219 2.91 2.88 -0.57
CA LEU A 219 1.67 2.31 -1.09
C LEU A 219 1.41 0.91 -0.52
N HIS A 220 2.46 0.08 -0.39
CA HIS A 220 2.31 -1.25 0.19
C HIS A 220 1.97 -1.18 1.68
N GLU A 221 2.60 -0.27 2.42
CA GLU A 221 2.29 -0.03 3.83
C GLU A 221 0.85 0.46 4.04
N THR A 222 0.41 1.46 3.28
CA THR A 222 -0.96 1.98 3.35
C THR A 222 -2.00 0.93 2.95
N TYR A 223 -1.68 0.09 1.96
CA TYR A 223 -2.56 -1.03 1.59
C TYR A 223 -2.68 -2.06 2.72
N GLY A 224 -1.58 -2.38 3.40
CA GLY A 224 -1.58 -3.24 4.59
C GLY A 224 -2.45 -2.66 5.71
N GLN A 225 -2.24 -1.37 6.03
CA GLN A 225 -3.02 -0.66 7.05
C GLN A 225 -4.52 -0.63 6.71
N LEU A 226 -4.88 -0.43 5.44
CA LEU A 226 -6.27 -0.46 4.99
C LEU A 226 -6.90 -1.84 5.13
N SER A 227 -6.14 -2.90 4.82
CA SER A 227 -6.59 -4.28 5.01
C SER A 227 -6.85 -4.60 6.48
N ASP A 228 -5.93 -4.21 7.36
CA ASP A 228 -6.08 -4.39 8.81
C ASP A 228 -7.28 -3.61 9.35
N ALA A 229 -7.41 -2.34 8.96
CA ALA A 229 -8.54 -1.50 9.37
C ALA A 229 -9.89 -2.07 8.89
N LYS A 230 -9.93 -2.66 7.70
CA LYS A 230 -11.14 -3.34 7.20
C LYS A 230 -11.48 -4.57 8.06
N SER A 231 -10.50 -5.42 8.37
CA SER A 231 -10.69 -6.58 9.23
C SER A 231 -11.17 -6.19 10.63
N ASP A 232 -10.62 -5.12 11.20
CA ASP A 232 -11.05 -4.59 12.49
C ASP A 232 -12.48 -4.04 12.44
N ASN A 233 -12.86 -3.37 11.36
CA ASN A 233 -14.21 -2.87 11.18
C ASN A 233 -15.23 -4.03 11.05
N GLU A 234 -14.88 -5.10 10.34
CA GLU A 234 -15.70 -6.33 10.27
C GLU A 234 -15.86 -6.97 11.65
N ARG A 235 -14.80 -6.99 12.47
CA ARG A 235 -14.85 -7.47 13.86
C ARG A 235 -15.76 -6.61 14.74
N LEU A 236 -15.63 -5.29 14.66
CA LEU A 236 -16.49 -4.35 15.41
C LEU A 236 -17.95 -4.47 14.99
N ALA A 237 -18.23 -4.63 13.69
CA ALA A 237 -19.58 -4.86 13.19
C ALA A 237 -20.17 -6.17 13.76
N ALA A 238 -19.40 -7.25 13.79
CA ALA A 238 -19.84 -8.51 14.38
C ALA A 238 -20.10 -8.41 15.90
N GLU A 239 -19.34 -7.58 16.62
CA GLU A 239 -19.57 -7.30 18.03
C GLU A 239 -20.83 -6.47 18.27
N ALA A 240 -21.08 -5.46 17.43
CA ALA A 240 -22.33 -4.69 17.46
C ALA A 240 -23.56 -5.58 17.16
N ASP A 241 -23.44 -6.54 16.25
CA ASP A 241 -24.51 -7.50 15.97
C ASP A 241 -24.80 -8.43 17.16
N ARG A 242 -23.76 -8.85 17.90
CA ARG A 242 -23.91 -9.66 19.13
C ARG A 242 -24.64 -8.90 20.22
N LEU A 243 -24.26 -7.64 20.48
CA LEU A 243 -24.94 -6.79 21.47
C LEU A 243 -26.43 -6.60 21.12
N ASN A 244 -26.73 -6.44 19.83
CA ASN A 244 -28.11 -6.30 19.37
C ASN A 244 -28.92 -7.58 19.64
N GLN A 245 -28.28 -8.75 19.52
CA GLN A 245 -28.91 -10.02 19.83
C GLN A 245 -29.18 -10.15 21.33
N ASP A 246 -28.24 -9.74 22.20
CA ASP A 246 -28.44 -9.75 23.65
C ASP A 246 -29.64 -8.88 24.07
N VAL A 247 -29.81 -7.70 23.44
CA VAL A 247 -30.96 -6.82 23.67
C VAL A 247 -32.27 -7.47 23.19
N LYS A 248 -32.26 -8.20 22.07
CA LYS A 248 -33.44 -8.95 21.61
C LYS A 248 -33.82 -10.04 22.60
N ASP A 249 -32.85 -10.80 23.09
CA ASP A 249 -33.08 -11.88 24.06
C ASP A 249 -33.63 -11.33 25.39
N ASP A 250 -33.13 -10.18 25.86
CA ASP A 250 -33.67 -9.52 27.05
C ASP A 250 -35.10 -8.98 26.83
N ARG A 251 -35.42 -8.46 25.63
CA ARG A 251 -36.80 -8.11 25.28
C ARG A 251 -37.72 -9.33 25.27
N GLU A 252 -37.25 -10.50 24.87
CA GLU A 252 -38.03 -11.73 24.97
C GLU A 252 -38.27 -12.17 26.42
N LYS A 253 -37.27 -12.04 27.29
CA LYS A 253 -37.44 -12.29 28.74
C LYS A 253 -38.49 -11.34 29.34
N LEU A 254 -38.47 -10.06 28.98
CA LEU A 254 -39.48 -9.09 29.40
C LEU A 254 -40.88 -9.46 28.90
N LYS A 255 -41.01 -9.96 27.66
CA LYS A 255 -42.32 -10.44 27.16
C LYS A 255 -42.86 -11.60 27.99
N ARG A 256 -42.01 -12.53 28.44
CA ARG A 256 -42.41 -13.64 29.32
C ARG A 256 -42.89 -13.13 30.68
N THR A 257 -42.16 -12.20 31.30
CA THR A 257 -42.57 -11.61 32.59
C THR A 257 -43.87 -10.81 32.49
N LEU A 258 -44.16 -10.18 31.34
CA LEU A 258 -45.46 -9.53 31.09
C LEU A 258 -46.62 -10.52 30.99
N VAL A 259 -46.40 -11.71 30.41
CA VAL A 259 -47.41 -12.77 30.38
C VAL A 259 -47.68 -13.29 31.80
N ASP A 260 -46.63 -13.57 32.57
CA ASP A 260 -46.74 -14.01 33.97
C ASP A 260 -47.46 -12.97 34.83
N LEU A 261 -47.18 -11.68 34.61
CA LEU A 261 -47.85 -10.58 35.29
C LEU A 261 -49.35 -10.56 34.97
N ALA A 262 -49.72 -10.67 33.69
CA ALA A 262 -51.12 -10.66 33.28
C ALA A 262 -51.89 -11.87 33.85
N GLU A 263 -51.23 -13.03 33.98
CA GLU A 263 -51.80 -14.21 34.61
C GLU A 263 -51.98 -14.01 36.13
N ALA A 264 -50.99 -13.45 36.82
CA ALA A 264 -51.06 -13.12 38.25
C ALA A 264 -52.13 -12.05 38.55
N GLU A 265 -52.30 -11.04 37.69
CA GLU A 265 -53.35 -10.02 37.78
C GLU A 265 -54.74 -10.65 37.68
N ARG A 266 -54.95 -11.55 36.71
CA ARG A 266 -56.22 -12.28 36.56
C ARG A 266 -56.51 -13.17 37.78
N ALA A 267 -55.50 -13.89 38.27
CA ALA A 267 -55.65 -14.75 39.45
C ALA A 267 -56.01 -13.92 40.70
N THR A 268 -55.34 -12.79 40.92
CA THR A 268 -55.61 -11.89 42.04
C THR A 268 -57.02 -11.31 41.97
N SER A 269 -57.46 -10.86 40.79
CA SER A 269 -58.83 -10.35 40.58
C SER A 269 -59.88 -11.44 40.79
N GLY A 270 -59.61 -12.68 40.33
CA GLY A 270 -60.46 -13.84 40.58
C GLY A 270 -60.63 -14.13 42.07
N LEU A 271 -59.51 -14.18 42.81
CA LEU A 271 -59.50 -14.40 44.26
C LEU A 271 -60.24 -13.28 45.01
N GLN A 272 -60.05 -12.01 44.64
CA GLN A 272 -60.79 -10.88 45.22
C GLN A 272 -62.30 -11.01 45.04
N ASN A 273 -62.76 -11.39 43.84
CA ASN A 273 -64.19 -11.62 43.59
C ASN A 273 -64.74 -12.76 44.45
N THR A 274 -63.96 -13.84 44.64
CA THR A 274 -64.37 -14.95 45.52
C THR A 274 -64.43 -14.55 46.99
N ILE A 275 -63.48 -13.75 47.46
CA ILE A 275 -63.47 -13.18 48.81
C ILE A 275 -64.73 -12.34 49.01
N SER A 276 -65.02 -11.38 48.12
CA SER A 276 -66.22 -10.54 48.24
C SER A 276 -67.53 -11.34 48.24
N LYS A 277 -67.58 -12.48 47.54
CA LYS A 277 -68.73 -13.38 47.59
C LYS A 277 -68.82 -14.12 48.93
N LEU A 278 -67.72 -14.70 49.40
CA LEU A 278 -67.65 -15.42 50.67
C LEU A 278 -67.87 -14.51 51.89
N GLU A 279 -67.40 -13.26 51.85
CA GLU A 279 -67.67 -12.25 52.89
C GLU A 279 -69.17 -12.00 53.03
N ARG A 280 -69.87 -11.77 51.90
CA ARG A 280 -71.33 -11.59 51.90
C ARG A 280 -72.07 -12.83 52.42
N GLU A 281 -71.63 -14.02 52.04
CA GLU A 281 -72.20 -15.28 52.53
C GLU A 281 -71.96 -15.46 54.05
N ALA A 282 -70.75 -15.17 54.54
CA ALA A 282 -70.40 -15.24 55.96
C ALA A 282 -71.18 -14.21 56.79
N GLU A 283 -71.33 -12.99 56.30
CA GLU A 283 -72.15 -11.94 56.94
C GLU A 283 -73.64 -12.30 56.98
N ALA A 284 -74.17 -12.91 55.90
CA ALA A 284 -75.55 -13.38 55.86
C ALA A 284 -75.76 -14.50 56.89
N ARG A 285 -74.87 -15.50 56.93
CA ARG A 285 -74.92 -16.58 57.92
C ARG A 285 -74.75 -16.09 59.35
N SER A 286 -73.86 -15.14 59.59
CA SER A 286 -73.67 -14.51 60.90
C SER A 286 -74.92 -13.78 61.37
N ARG A 287 -75.62 -13.07 60.45
CA ARG A 287 -76.91 -12.44 60.74
C ARG A 287 -78.01 -13.45 61.04
N GLU A 288 -78.14 -14.51 60.23
CA GLU A 288 -79.07 -15.62 60.50
C GLU A 288 -78.82 -16.26 61.87
N LEU A 289 -77.55 -16.42 62.25
CA LEU A 289 -77.13 -17.00 63.52
C LEU A 289 -77.48 -16.08 64.71
N LYS A 290 -77.28 -14.77 64.56
CA LYS A 290 -77.70 -13.75 65.56
C LYS A 290 -79.22 -13.72 65.73
N GLU A 291 -79.97 -13.68 64.63
CA GLU A 291 -81.43 -13.69 64.66
C GLU A 291 -81.99 -15.00 65.27
N ALA A 292 -81.35 -16.14 64.99
CA ALA A 292 -81.73 -17.42 65.58
C ALA A 292 -81.40 -17.48 67.08
N HIS A 293 -80.26 -16.93 67.52
CA HIS A 293 -79.92 -16.78 68.93
C HIS A 293 -80.90 -15.86 69.68
N GLU A 294 -81.29 -14.72 69.09
CA GLU A 294 -82.27 -13.80 69.67
C GLU A 294 -83.67 -14.45 69.79
N ARG A 295 -84.11 -15.22 68.78
CA ARG A 295 -85.39 -15.94 68.82
C ARG A 295 -85.45 -17.07 69.85
N VAL A 296 -84.33 -17.74 70.12
CA VAL A 296 -84.23 -18.78 71.16
C VAL A 296 -84.18 -18.16 72.56
N THR A 297 -83.58 -16.98 72.71
CA THR A 297 -83.50 -16.26 73.99
C THR A 297 -84.86 -15.72 74.47
N ILE A 298 -85.81 -15.44 73.57
CA ILE A 298 -87.14 -14.91 73.91
C ILE A 298 -88.12 -16.01 74.42
N LYS A 299 -87.76 -17.29 74.36
CA LYS A 299 -88.52 -18.40 74.98
C LYS A 299 -87.76 -18.96 76.18
N GLU A 300 -88.00 -18.41 77.38
CA GLU A 300 -87.48 -18.95 78.64
C GLU A 300 -87.95 -20.40 78.89
N VAL A 301 -87.09 -21.38 78.62
CA VAL A 301 -86.91 -22.61 79.41
C VAL A 301 -85.43 -22.99 79.34
N GLN A 302 -84.76 -23.13 80.48
CA GLN A 302 -83.38 -23.62 80.57
C GLN A 302 -83.30 -25.05 80.01
N VAL A 303 -82.63 -25.22 78.87
CA VAL A 303 -82.16 -26.51 78.39
C VAL A 303 -80.65 -26.38 78.14
N GLU A 304 -79.86 -27.16 78.86
CA GLU A 304 -78.38 -27.18 78.88
C GLU A 304 -77.74 -27.65 77.56
N VAL A 305 -78.53 -27.91 76.53
CA VAL A 305 -78.06 -28.43 75.24
C VAL A 305 -78.51 -27.50 74.13
N THR A 306 -77.53 -26.87 73.47
CA THR A 306 -77.75 -26.03 72.30
C THR A 306 -78.59 -26.81 71.26
N PRO A 307 -79.72 -26.27 70.79
CA PRO A 307 -80.56 -26.92 69.80
C PRO A 307 -79.76 -27.37 68.55
N GLU A 308 -80.03 -28.58 68.04
CA GLU A 308 -79.26 -29.21 66.94
C GLU A 308 -79.19 -28.34 65.67
N HIS A 309 -80.26 -27.59 65.38
CA HIS A 309 -80.30 -26.66 64.26
C HIS A 309 -79.34 -25.45 64.42
N LEU A 310 -79.12 -24.97 65.64
CA LEU A 310 -78.15 -23.91 65.93
C LEU A 310 -76.72 -24.44 65.79
N ARG A 311 -76.45 -25.66 66.27
CA ARG A 311 -75.14 -26.31 66.13
C ARG A 311 -74.75 -26.55 64.67
N ASN A 312 -75.72 -26.93 63.83
CA ASN A 312 -75.50 -27.08 62.39
C ASN A 312 -75.27 -25.73 61.69
N LEU A 313 -75.96 -24.68 62.13
CA LEU A 313 -75.77 -23.32 61.60
C LEU A 313 -74.40 -22.74 62.01
N GLU A 314 -73.97 -22.98 63.25
CA GLU A 314 -72.64 -22.63 63.77
C GLU A 314 -71.53 -23.36 63.01
N ALA A 315 -71.67 -24.68 62.80
CA ALA A 315 -70.71 -25.44 62.02
C ALA A 315 -70.61 -24.94 60.56
N ALA A 316 -71.75 -24.58 59.95
CA ALA A 316 -71.78 -24.02 58.61
C ALA A 316 -71.16 -22.60 58.54
N ALA A 317 -71.40 -21.76 59.54
CA ALA A 317 -70.79 -20.43 59.64
C ALA A 317 -69.28 -20.53 59.86
N GLN A 318 -68.83 -21.41 60.75
CA GLN A 318 -67.41 -21.66 61.01
C GLN A 318 -66.69 -22.16 59.75
N SER A 319 -67.29 -23.13 59.04
CA SER A 319 -66.72 -23.63 57.78
C SER A 319 -66.57 -22.53 56.72
N ARG A 320 -67.46 -21.55 56.68
CA ARG A 320 -67.35 -20.41 55.76
C ARG A 320 -66.30 -19.40 56.18
N PHE A 321 -66.11 -19.19 57.49
CA PHE A 321 -65.00 -18.38 58.01
C PHE A 321 -63.65 -19.03 57.74
N ASP A 322 -63.54 -20.36 57.86
CA ASP A 322 -62.31 -21.09 57.57
C ASP A 322 -61.98 -21.03 56.06
N GLU A 323 -63.00 -21.19 55.20
CA GLU A 323 -62.87 -21.06 53.74
C GLU A 323 -62.48 -19.62 53.34
N LEU A 324 -63.12 -18.62 53.93
CA LEU A 324 -62.77 -17.21 53.73
C LEU A 324 -61.33 -16.93 54.16
N SER A 325 -60.92 -17.42 55.33
CA SER A 325 -59.56 -17.22 55.84
C SER A 325 -58.51 -17.84 54.92
N ARG A 326 -58.78 -19.04 54.38
CA ARG A 326 -57.89 -19.70 53.41
C ARG A 326 -57.77 -18.91 52.12
N VAL A 327 -58.89 -18.51 51.51
CA VAL A 327 -58.89 -17.77 50.23
C VAL A 327 -58.28 -16.37 50.40
N THR A 328 -58.45 -15.73 51.56
CA THR A 328 -57.77 -14.47 51.88
C THR A 328 -56.25 -14.65 51.96
N ALA A 329 -55.76 -15.73 52.58
CA ALA A 329 -54.33 -16.03 52.60
C ALA A 329 -53.76 -16.29 51.19
N GLU A 330 -54.47 -17.06 50.36
CA GLU A 330 -54.11 -17.29 48.95
C GLU A 330 -54.09 -15.98 48.14
N CYS A 331 -55.03 -15.06 48.40
CA CYS A 331 -55.08 -13.76 47.75
C CYS A 331 -53.91 -12.86 48.16
N ASP A 332 -53.51 -12.89 49.43
CA ASP A 332 -52.38 -12.10 49.91
C ASP A 332 -51.04 -12.64 49.38
N GLU A 333 -50.91 -13.96 49.21
CA GLU A 333 -49.76 -14.56 48.52
C GLU A 333 -49.72 -14.18 47.03
N ALA A 334 -50.87 -14.23 46.34
CA ALA A 334 -50.98 -13.80 44.95
C ALA A 334 -50.65 -12.31 44.75
N LYS A 335 -51.08 -11.42 45.67
CA LYS A 335 -50.71 -10.00 45.67
C LYS A 335 -49.21 -9.79 45.82
N LYS A 336 -48.56 -10.50 46.76
CA LYS A 336 -47.10 -10.43 46.91
C LYS A 336 -46.39 -10.86 45.63
N ARG A 337 -46.86 -11.94 45.00
CA ARG A 337 -46.29 -12.41 43.73
C ARG A 337 -46.45 -11.38 42.61
N LEU A 338 -47.58 -10.69 42.57
CA LEU A 338 -47.85 -9.61 41.62
C LEU A 338 -46.91 -8.42 41.85
N GLU A 339 -46.70 -8.00 43.10
CA GLU A 339 -45.74 -6.95 43.47
C GLU A 339 -44.30 -7.31 43.07
N GLU A 340 -43.88 -8.55 43.31
CA GLU A 340 -42.57 -9.07 42.89
C GLU A 340 -42.39 -9.01 41.37
N LEU A 341 -43.39 -9.44 40.59
CA LEU A 341 -43.36 -9.40 39.13
C LEU A 341 -43.38 -7.97 38.59
N GLN A 342 -44.11 -7.05 39.24
CA GLN A 342 -44.09 -5.63 38.88
C GLN A 342 -42.72 -4.99 39.15
N ALA A 343 -42.08 -5.31 40.27
CA ALA A 343 -40.74 -4.85 40.58
C ALA A 343 -39.71 -5.41 39.58
N LEU A 344 -39.81 -6.69 39.24
CA LEU A 344 -38.97 -7.34 38.24
C LEU A 344 -39.12 -6.70 36.86
N ARG A 345 -40.36 -6.43 36.43
CA ARG A 345 -40.67 -5.74 35.16
C ARG A 345 -40.00 -4.37 35.11
N LYS A 346 -40.19 -3.53 36.14
CA LYS A 346 -39.58 -2.19 36.19
C LYS A 346 -38.06 -2.25 36.10
N LYS A 347 -37.45 -3.22 36.78
CA LYS A 347 -36.00 -3.43 36.73
C LYS A 347 -35.54 -3.83 35.31
N GLN A 348 -36.21 -4.79 34.68
CA GLN A 348 -35.90 -5.26 33.33
C GLN A 348 -36.10 -4.16 32.27
N GLU A 349 -37.17 -3.38 32.37
CA GLU A 349 -37.43 -2.23 31.46
C GLU A 349 -36.30 -1.19 31.56
N ALA A 350 -35.88 -0.84 32.78
CA ALA A 350 -34.78 0.11 32.99
C ALA A 350 -33.43 -0.42 32.47
N GLU A 351 -33.13 -1.71 32.69
CA GLU A 351 -31.91 -2.35 32.16
C GLU A 351 -31.90 -2.36 30.62
N ILE A 352 -33.02 -2.69 29.97
CA ILE A 352 -33.13 -2.70 28.51
C ILE A 352 -33.00 -1.28 27.94
N GLU A 353 -33.66 -0.29 28.54
CA GLU A 353 -33.58 1.10 28.09
C GLU A 353 -32.13 1.62 28.16
N GLN A 354 -31.44 1.33 29.26
CA GLN A 354 -30.04 1.70 29.42
C GLN A 354 -29.15 1.01 28.38
N LYS A 355 -29.31 -0.31 28.16
CA LYS A 355 -28.54 -1.06 27.15
C LYS A 355 -28.75 -0.51 25.75
N VAL A 356 -30.01 -0.28 25.35
CA VAL A 356 -30.36 0.28 24.03
C VAL A 356 -29.76 1.68 23.84
N ALA A 357 -29.80 2.52 24.86
CA ALA A 357 -29.26 3.88 24.79
C ALA A 357 -27.72 3.88 24.62
N VAL A 358 -27.02 2.99 25.34
CA VAL A 358 -25.57 2.81 25.22
C VAL A 358 -25.21 2.22 23.86
N GLU A 359 -25.88 1.15 23.45
CA GLU A 359 -25.62 0.48 22.18
C GLU A 359 -25.80 1.40 20.97
N LYS A 360 -26.88 2.19 20.93
CA LYS A 360 -27.10 3.18 19.86
C LYS A 360 -25.96 4.19 19.77
N ARG A 361 -25.41 4.62 20.90
CA ARG A 361 -24.26 5.54 20.93
C ARG A 361 -22.97 4.87 20.47
N VAL A 362 -22.74 3.62 20.87
CA VAL A 362 -21.57 2.84 20.45
C VAL A 362 -21.61 2.55 18.95
N ALA A 363 -22.76 2.09 18.43
CA ALA A 363 -22.93 1.84 17.00
C ALA A 363 -22.71 3.09 16.14
N GLY A 364 -23.28 4.24 16.54
CA GLY A 364 -23.06 5.51 15.85
C GLY A 364 -21.59 5.99 15.90
N LEU A 365 -20.88 5.71 17.01
CA LEU A 365 -19.45 6.00 17.12
C LEU A 365 -18.63 5.14 16.15
N VAL A 366 -18.91 3.83 16.04
CA VAL A 366 -18.24 2.92 15.12
C VAL A 366 -18.45 3.34 13.66
N GLU A 367 -19.67 3.69 13.27
CA GLU A 367 -19.98 4.16 11.90
C GLU A 367 -19.22 5.45 11.54
N THR A 368 -19.19 6.41 12.46
CA THR A 368 -18.48 7.68 12.28
C THR A 368 -16.98 7.45 12.17
N PHE A 369 -16.42 6.57 13.00
CA PHE A 369 -14.99 6.25 12.98
C PHE A 369 -14.59 5.49 11.71
N GLY A 370 -15.44 4.57 11.23
CA GLY A 370 -15.25 3.88 9.96
C GLY A 370 -15.18 4.84 8.77
N SER A 371 -16.11 5.80 8.71
CA SER A 371 -16.12 6.85 7.67
C SER A 371 -14.87 7.74 7.76
N PHE A 372 -14.49 8.15 8.97
CA PHE A 372 -13.29 8.96 9.20
C PHE A 372 -12.00 8.27 8.73
N ILE A 373 -11.83 6.97 9.01
CA ILE A 373 -10.64 6.22 8.57
C ILE A 373 -10.51 6.23 7.05
N GLN A 374 -11.63 6.01 6.34
CA GLN A 374 -11.65 6.00 4.87
C GLN A 374 -11.28 7.36 4.28
N GLU A 375 -11.88 8.44 4.81
CA GLU A 375 -11.56 9.80 4.39
C GLU A 375 -10.10 10.15 4.68
N PHE A 376 -9.59 9.78 5.86
CA PHE A 376 -8.21 10.04 6.25
C PHE A 376 -7.21 9.36 5.32
N HIS A 377 -7.42 8.07 4.98
CA HIS A 377 -6.54 7.36 4.05
C HIS A 377 -6.54 7.98 2.65
N SER A 378 -7.71 8.40 2.16
CA SER A 378 -7.84 9.10 0.88
C SER A 378 -7.04 10.41 0.86
N VAL A 379 -7.17 11.22 1.91
CA VAL A 379 -6.42 12.48 2.04
C VAL A 379 -4.91 12.24 2.17
N GLN A 380 -4.49 11.25 2.95
CA GLN A 380 -3.07 10.89 3.08
C GLN A 380 -2.46 10.52 1.72
N LEU A 381 -3.15 9.72 0.92
CA LEU A 381 -2.73 9.36 -0.44
C LEU A 381 -2.58 10.59 -1.33
N LEU A 382 -3.56 11.50 -1.32
CA LEU A 382 -3.51 12.73 -2.11
C LEU A 382 -2.36 13.65 -1.70
N VAL A 383 -2.14 13.85 -0.39
CA VAL A 383 -1.04 14.69 0.14
C VAL A 383 0.33 14.09 -0.21
N THR A 384 0.44 12.76 -0.21
CA THR A 384 1.68 12.08 -0.55
C THR A 384 1.94 12.12 -2.06
N ALA A 385 0.90 11.96 -2.89
CA ALA A 385 1.00 12.01 -4.34
C ALA A 385 1.32 13.42 -4.88
N ASP A 386 0.79 14.47 -4.25
CA ASP A 386 1.02 15.88 -4.66
C ASP A 386 2.42 16.41 -4.25
N GLY A 387 3.18 15.66 -3.44
CA GLY A 387 4.53 16.03 -3.00
C GLY A 387 4.58 17.26 -2.07
N SER A 388 3.43 17.80 -1.65
CA SER A 388 3.30 19.04 -0.86
C SER A 388 3.15 18.78 0.66
N LEU A 389 3.73 17.67 1.15
CA LEU A 389 3.75 17.24 2.56
C LEU A 389 4.14 18.36 3.55
N GLY A 390 5.05 19.26 3.17
CA GLY A 390 5.50 20.37 4.00
C GLY A 390 4.38 21.35 4.36
N ARG A 391 3.40 21.57 3.47
CA ARG A 391 2.27 22.49 3.68
C ARG A 391 1.29 21.97 4.72
N PHE A 392 1.09 20.66 4.78
CA PHE A 392 0.09 20.02 5.63
C PHE A 392 0.66 19.44 6.94
N LYS A 393 1.99 19.45 7.10
CA LYS A 393 2.70 18.89 8.26
C LYS A 393 2.11 19.32 9.61
N GLY A 394 1.91 20.62 9.84
CA GLY A 394 1.37 21.12 11.11
C GLY A 394 -0.05 20.63 11.42
N LEU A 395 -0.88 20.49 10.37
CA LEU A 395 -2.26 20.00 10.47
C LEU A 395 -2.29 18.50 10.77
N LEU A 396 -1.43 17.72 10.10
CA LEU A 396 -1.24 16.29 10.35
C LEU A 396 -0.67 16.01 11.76
N THR A 397 0.27 16.83 12.25
CA THR A 397 0.78 16.72 13.63
C THR A 397 -0.33 16.97 14.65
N GLY A 398 -1.14 18.02 14.47
CA GLY A 398 -2.25 18.30 15.39
C GLY A 398 -3.31 17.19 15.41
N LEU A 399 -3.60 16.59 14.26
CA LEU A 399 -4.46 15.41 14.15
C LEU A 399 -3.85 14.20 14.89
N ALA A 400 -2.57 13.92 14.70
CA ALA A 400 -1.88 12.84 15.38
C ALA A 400 -1.92 13.00 16.92
N ASP A 401 -1.74 14.22 17.44
CA ASP A 401 -1.84 14.49 18.89
C ASP A 401 -3.27 14.25 19.42
N LEU A 402 -4.29 14.65 18.65
CA LEU A 402 -5.69 14.46 19.02
C LEU A 402 -6.05 12.96 19.04
N THR A 403 -5.64 12.22 17.99
CA THR A 403 -5.82 10.78 17.90
C THR A 403 -5.04 10.04 18.99
N GLY A 404 -3.84 10.52 19.35
CA GLY A 404 -3.05 9.97 20.45
C GLY A 404 -3.74 10.09 21.81
N LYS A 405 -4.37 11.24 22.09
CA LYS A 405 -5.20 11.42 23.31
C LYS A 405 -6.40 10.48 23.31
N PHE A 406 -7.13 10.43 22.19
CA PHE A 406 -8.28 9.54 22.04
C PHE A 406 -7.90 8.07 22.23
N HIS A 407 -6.77 7.62 21.65
CA HIS A 407 -6.25 6.28 21.85
C HIS A 407 -5.96 5.97 23.33
N GLY A 408 -5.38 6.94 24.05
CA GLY A 408 -5.14 6.83 25.49
C GLY A 408 -6.44 6.67 26.30
N GLU A 409 -7.47 7.45 25.99
CA GLU A 409 -8.80 7.35 26.60
C GLU A 409 -9.47 6.00 26.28
N LEU A 410 -9.34 5.52 25.04
CA LEU A 410 -9.91 4.26 24.60
C LEU A 410 -9.23 3.07 25.28
N GLN A 411 -7.91 3.08 25.42
CA GLN A 411 -7.19 2.08 26.22
C GLN A 411 -7.59 2.13 27.70
N ALA A 412 -7.79 3.31 28.27
CA ALA A 412 -8.25 3.45 29.65
C ALA A 412 -9.64 2.85 29.83
N ALA A 413 -10.55 3.07 28.87
CA ALA A 413 -11.88 2.46 28.87
C ALA A 413 -11.81 0.93 28.74
N VAL A 414 -10.96 0.40 27.86
CA VAL A 414 -10.75 -1.06 27.71
C VAL A 414 -10.18 -1.69 28.99
N ARG A 415 -9.31 -0.99 29.72
CA ARG A 415 -8.78 -1.48 31.01
C ARG A 415 -9.79 -1.43 32.15
N ALA A 416 -10.81 -0.60 32.02
CA ALA A 416 -11.85 -0.41 33.04
C ALA A 416 -13.07 -1.32 32.84
N ALA A 417 -13.27 -1.83 31.61
CA ALA A 417 -14.23 -2.88 31.28
C ALA A 417 -13.69 -4.26 31.70
#